data_AF-A0A660RX21-F1
#
_entry.id   AF-A0A660RX21-F1
#
_cell.length_a   1.000
_cell.length_b   1.000
_cell.length_c   1.000
_cell.angle_alpha   90.00
_cell.angle_beta   90.00
_cell.angle_gamma   90.00
#
_symmetry.space_group_name_H-M   'P 1'
#
loop_
_entity.id
_entity.type
_entity.pdbx_description
1 polymer ?
#
loop_
_entity_poly.entity_id
_entity_poly.type
_entity_poly.pdbx_seq_one_letter_code
_entity_poly.pdbx_strand_id
1 'polypeptide(L)' 'MNQSTGHKGLRSFNRLVSKILYPKTDLCIAVSYGVKESLLKLGVKNEKIKVIYNPYPIEEIEKKAKEEPEKCSKT' A
#
# COMPACT_ATOMS: atom_id res chain seq x y z
N MET A 1 2.85 -4.95 1.59
CA MET A 1 3.71 -3.78 1.88
C MET A 1 3.67 -3.49 3.37
N ASN A 2 4.72 -3.89 4.10
CA ASN A 2 4.90 -3.49 5.50
C ASN A 2 5.56 -2.12 5.48
N GLN A 3 4.83 -1.05 5.81
CA GLN A 3 5.39 0.30 6.00
C GLN A 3 6.21 0.39 7.32
N SER A 4 6.92 -0.67 7.70
CA SER A 4 7.54 -0.83 9.01
C SER A 4 8.88 -0.11 9.16
N THR A 5 9.42 0.49 8.09
CA THR A 5 10.65 1.28 8.10
C THR A 5 10.33 2.77 8.27
N GLY A 6 9.61 3.14 9.33
CA GLY A 6 9.28 4.52 9.67
C GLY A 6 9.83 4.91 11.04
N HIS A 7 10.32 6.15 11.17
CA HIS A 7 10.88 6.73 12.39
C HIS A 7 10.05 6.37 13.64
N LYS A 8 10.68 5.70 14.62
CA LYS A 8 10.02 5.07 15.77
C LYS A 8 9.13 6.03 16.59
N GLY A 9 9.46 7.32 16.63
CA GLY A 9 8.75 8.33 17.42
C GLY A 9 7.39 8.78 16.88
N LEU A 10 7.18 8.77 15.54
CA LEU A 10 5.93 9.29 14.93
C LEU A 10 4.87 8.22 14.66
N ARG A 11 5.15 6.96 14.97
CA ARG A 11 4.30 5.82 14.56
C ARG A 11 2.88 5.90 15.12
N SER A 12 2.73 6.34 16.38
CA SER A 12 1.43 6.52 17.03
C SER A 12 0.64 7.67 16.40
N PHE A 13 1.32 8.77 16.10
CA PHE A 13 0.75 9.95 15.45
C PHE A 13 0.27 9.63 14.03
N ASN A 14 1.09 8.98 13.21
CA ASN A 14 0.73 8.60 11.84
C ASN A 14 -0.51 7.70 11.78
N ARG A 15 -0.64 6.78 12.75
CA ARG A 15 -1.82 5.92 12.88
C ARG A 15 -3.08 6.73 13.23
N LEU A 16 -2.95 7.72 14.13
CA LEU A 16 -4.07 8.58 14.52
C LEU A 16 -4.56 9.42 13.34
N VAL A 17 -3.63 10.04 12.61
CA VAL A 17 -3.92 10.85 11.42
C VAL A 17 -4.69 10.02 10.38
N SER A 18 -4.21 8.80 10.09
CA SER A 18 -4.87 7.91 9.13
C SER A 18 -6.29 7.54 9.55
N LYS A 19 -6.52 7.25 10.84
CA LYS A 19 -7.85 6.93 11.38
C LYS A 19 -8.83 8.11 11.35
N ILE A 20 -8.34 9.35 11.30
CA ILE A 20 -9.19 10.55 11.27
C ILE A 20 -9.44 11.00 9.84
N LEU A 21 -8.40 11.03 9.00
CA LEU A 21 -8.50 11.59 7.65
C LEU A 21 -9.26 10.67 6.70
N TYR A 22 -8.94 9.38 6.66
CA TYR A 22 -9.56 8.47 5.69
C TYR A 22 -11.10 8.37 5.83
N PRO A 23 -11.70 8.27 7.04
CA PRO A 23 -13.15 8.22 7.15
C PRO A 23 -13.88 9.52 6.77
N LYS A 24 -13.15 10.65 6.81
CA LYS A 24 -13.69 11.99 6.50
C LYS A 24 -13.73 12.30 5.00
N THR A 25 -13.09 11.51 4.14
CA THR A 25 -13.13 11.76 2.69
C THR A 25 -14.50 11.44 2.10
N ASP A 26 -14.81 12.06 0.95
CA ASP A 26 -16.02 11.72 0.17
C ASP A 26 -15.86 10.40 -0.57
N LEU A 27 -14.65 10.15 -1.10
CA LEU A 27 -14.28 8.96 -1.85
C LEU A 27 -12.82 8.57 -1.57
N CYS A 28 -12.57 7.28 -1.36
CA CYS A 28 -11.26 6.66 -1.28
C CYS A 28 -11.03 5.75 -2.49
N ILE A 29 -9.90 5.94 -3.19
CA ILE A 29 -9.47 5.04 -4.26
C ILE A 29 -8.44 4.05 -3.70
N ALA A 30 -8.79 2.77 -3.69
CA ALA A 30 -7.91 1.69 -3.30
C ALA A 30 -7.25 1.05 -4.53
N VAL A 31 -5.93 0.86 -4.49
CA VAL A 31 -5.17 0.27 -5.61
C VAL A 31 -5.27 -1.25 -5.72
N SER A 32 -5.90 -1.89 -4.74
CA SER A 32 -6.16 -3.34 -4.69
C SER A 32 -7.22 -3.66 -3.62
N TYR A 33 -7.77 -4.87 -3.65
CA TYR A 33 -8.66 -5.32 -2.57
C TYR A 33 -7.95 -5.38 -1.20
N GLY A 34 -6.66 -5.73 -1.15
CA GLY A 34 -5.91 -5.72 0.11
C GLY A 34 -5.80 -4.33 0.75
N VAL A 35 -5.70 -3.28 -0.09
CA VAL A 35 -5.76 -1.89 0.38
C VAL A 35 -7.18 -1.53 0.83
N LYS A 36 -8.23 -1.96 0.10
CA LYS A 36 -9.62 -1.79 0.53
C LYS A 36 -9.87 -2.38 1.92
N GLU A 37 -9.43 -3.61 2.18
CA GLU A 37 -9.57 -4.25 3.49
C GLU A 37 -8.85 -3.47 4.60
N SER A 38 -7.71 -2.86 4.28
CA SER A 38 -6.98 -2.01 5.21
C SER A 38 -7.74 -0.72 5.53
N LEU A 39 -8.40 -0.10 4.55
CA LEU A 39 -9.24 1.09 4.73
C LEU A 39 -10.51 0.78 5.54
N LEU A 40 -11.15 -0.37 5.32
CA LEU A 40 -12.30 -0.82 6.13
C LEU A 40 -11.90 -0.94 7.62
N LYS A 41 -10.73 -1.53 7.90
CA LYS A 41 -10.17 -1.62 9.27
C LYS A 41 -9.84 -0.25 9.89
N LEU A 42 -9.63 0.78 9.08
CA LEU A 42 -9.42 2.16 9.52
C LEU A 42 -10.73 2.93 9.74
N GLY A 43 -11.89 2.33 9.44
CA GLY A 43 -13.22 2.91 9.66
C GLY A 43 -13.80 3.65 8.46
N VAL A 44 -13.21 3.49 7.26
CA VAL A 44 -13.81 4.02 6.03
C VAL A 44 -15.04 3.17 5.67
N LYS A 45 -16.17 3.82 5.37
CA LYS A 45 -17.38 3.10 4.99
C LYS A 45 -17.23 2.48 3.60
N ASN A 46 -17.76 1.28 3.39
CA ASN A 46 -17.58 0.51 2.15
C ASN A 46 -18.09 1.27 0.90
N GLU A 47 -19.19 2.01 1.03
CA GLU A 47 -19.78 2.84 -0.02
C GLU A 47 -18.87 3.99 -0.49
N LYS A 48 -17.91 4.40 0.35
CA LYS A 48 -16.93 5.43 0.03
C LYS A 48 -15.66 4.86 -0.60
N ILE A 49 -15.54 3.54 -0.81
CA ILE A 49 -14.31 2.93 -1.33
C ILE A 49 -14.55 2.41 -2.74
N LYS A 50 -13.75 2.91 -3.70
CA LYS A 50 -13.67 2.37 -5.06
C LYS A 50 -12.32 1.71 -5.27
N VAL A 51 -12.32 0.48 -5.76
CA VAL A 51 -11.08 -0.22 -6.12
C VAL A 51 -10.76 0.04 -7.58
N ILE A 52 -9.57 0.58 -7.85
CA ILE A 52 -9.01 0.73 -9.20
C ILE A 52 -7.65 0.06 -9.15
N TYR A 53 -7.50 -1.08 -9.83
CA TYR A 53 -6.22 -1.77 -9.87
C TYR A 53 -5.17 -0.89 -10.54
N ASN A 54 -4.06 -0.68 -9.83
CA ASN A 54 -2.95 0.07 -10.40
C ASN A 54 -2.36 -0.72 -11.58
N PRO A 55 -2.15 -0.11 -12.76
CA PRO A 55 -1.40 -0.75 -13.83
C PRO A 55 0.03 -1.05 -13.34
N TYR A 56 0.53 -2.22 -13.72
CA TYR A 56 1.91 -2.63 -13.48
C TYR A 56 2.65 -2.71 -14.81
N PRO A 57 3.94 -2.34 -14.87
CA PRO A 57 4.75 -2.50 -16.07
C PRO A 57 5.12 -3.98 -16.25
N ILE A 58 4.14 -4.79 -16.67
CA ILE A 58 4.28 -6.25 -16.79
C ILE A 58 5.47 -6.61 -17.69
N GLU A 59 5.63 -5.90 -18.81
CA GLU A 59 6.73 -6.13 -19.76
C GLU A 59 8.11 -5.97 -19.11
N GLU A 60 8.32 -4.90 -18.33
CA GLU A 60 9.59 -4.69 -17.62
C GLU A 60 9.82 -5.74 -16.54
N ILE A 61 8.76 -6.11 -15.82
CA ILE A 61 8.81 -7.13 -14.77
C ILE A 61 9.20 -8.48 -15.38
N GLU A 62 8.57 -8.87 -16.49
CA GLU A 62 8.87 -10.11 -17.19
C GLU A 62 10.26 -10.11 -17.81
N LYS A 63 10.73 -8.97 -18.32
CA LYS A 63 12.09 -8.83 -18.84
C LYS A 63 13.12 -9.05 -17.72
N LYS A 64 12.96 -8.35 -16.59
CA LYS A 64 13.85 -8.47 -15.42
C LYS A 64 13.81 -9.86 -14.79
N ALA A 65 12.66 -10.53 -14.82
CA ALA A 65 12.52 -11.89 -14.30
C ALA A 65 13.33 -12.94 -15.08
N LYS A 66 13.72 -12.63 -16.33
CA LYS A 66 14.56 -13.49 -17.18
C LYS A 66 16.05 -13.19 -17.04
N GLU A 67 16.42 -12.11 -16.38
CA GLU A 67 17.83 -11.76 -16.13
C GLU A 67 18.41 -12.73 -15.09
N GLU A 68 19.68 -13.11 -15.24
CA GLU A 68 20.35 -13.91 -14.21
C GLU A 68 20.44 -13.07 -12.92
N PRO A 69 20.05 -13.64 -11.75
CA PRO A 69 20.16 -12.91 -10.50
C PRO A 69 21.64 -12.58 -10.23
N GLU A 70 21.92 -11.35 -9.80
CA GLU A 70 23.26 -10.98 -9.36
C GLU A 70 23.76 -11.97 -8.29
N LYS A 71 24.99 -12.45 -8.47
CA LYS A 71 25.61 -13.33 -7.48
C LYS A 71 25.78 -12.54 -6.19
N CYS A 72 25.08 -12.98 -5.16
CA CYS A 72 25.25 -12.46 -3.81
C CYS A 72 26.67 -12.82 -3.33
N SER A 73 27.62 -11.90 -3.43
CA SER A 73 28.97 -12.08 -2.89
C SER A 73 28.88 -12.04 -1.36
N LYS A 74 29.02 -13.20 -0.72
CA LYS A 74 29.21 -13.26 0.73
C LYS A 74 30.67 -12.89 1.02
N THR A 75 30.91 -11.65 1.46
CA THR A 75 32.11 -11.26 2.22
C THR A 75 31.96 -11.64 3.68
#